data_AF-A0A1H7Z602-F1
#
_entry.id   AF-A0A1H7Z602-F1
#
_cell.length_a   1.000
_cell.length_b   1.000
_cell.length_c   1.000
_cell.angle_alpha   90.00
_cell.angle_beta   90.00
_cell.angle_gamma   90.00
#
_symmetry.space_group_name_H-M   'P 1'
#
loop_
_entity.id
_entity.type
_entity.pdbx_description
1 polymer ?
#
loop_
_entity_poly.entity_id
_entity_poly.type
_entity_poly.pdbx_seq_one_letter_code
_entity_poly.pdbx_strand_id
1 'polypeptide(L)'
;MVTLNDYLYSGDTVLKILQRYHNDLKEDAMKTKNGVDIIHCNFLLQLTELLEHNDFLTSQSQRLREFYKYMSNEYPFLAFAFKGRIKSLIRAEEKFNGNIVEHVYDYYGKNHAFPSVTELKQEMGPIRDLIAYRIVISMPACHLKDGENRDEIELKYLYKIANELPGFLEEMGFSAEIYGIPGKDPSDMITETLRPYYRDYIKNPSPYGYRSLHITFYDNQSRSYLEVQIRTKQMDDYAEIGPAHHLGYEKRQDEERSRRDTVPSGECTYFDEAYERGMLLQGLDLSKLDVNMFGAVNNQLVNDGCGLYRGRLILPYEHLSRFQNDIID
;
A
#
# COMPACT_ATOMS: atom_id res chain seq x y z
N MET A 1 25.69 -9.54 -6.41
CA MET A 1 24.43 -8.99 -5.90
C MET A 1 24.62 -7.54 -5.48
N VAL A 2 23.93 -6.64 -6.17
CA VAL A 2 23.78 -5.23 -5.80
C VAL A 2 22.57 -5.07 -4.86
N THR A 3 22.68 -4.23 -3.82
CA THR A 3 21.62 -4.01 -2.82
C THR A 3 21.30 -2.53 -2.62
N LEU A 4 20.08 -2.22 -2.19
CA LEU A 4 19.72 -0.84 -1.81
C LEU A 4 20.63 -0.31 -0.68
N ASN A 5 21.03 -1.17 0.26
CA ASN A 5 21.86 -0.82 1.41
C ASN A 5 23.19 -0.14 1.02
N ASP A 6 23.75 -0.49 -0.14
CA ASP A 6 25.02 0.04 -0.65
C ASP A 6 24.98 1.57 -0.89
N TYR A 7 23.77 2.16 -0.94
CA TYR A 7 23.55 3.57 -1.31
C TYR A 7 22.94 4.43 -0.19
N LEU A 8 22.63 3.87 0.99
CA LEU A 8 21.90 4.58 2.05
C LEU A 8 22.79 5.41 3.00
N TYR A 9 24.07 5.58 2.68
CA TYR A 9 25.08 6.15 3.59
C TYR A 9 25.95 7.24 2.94
N SER A 10 25.48 7.88 1.87
CA SER A 10 26.25 8.85 1.08
C SER A 10 25.74 10.30 1.14
N GLY A 11 24.68 10.56 1.89
CA GLY A 11 23.99 11.86 1.92
C GLY A 11 23.24 12.18 0.64
N ASP A 12 23.11 11.21 -0.28
CA ASP A 12 22.44 11.37 -1.56
C ASP A 12 20.92 11.52 -1.39
N THR A 13 20.25 12.11 -2.39
CA THR A 13 18.79 12.14 -2.45
C THR A 13 18.23 10.77 -2.83
N VAL A 14 16.99 10.48 -2.43
CA VAL A 14 16.28 9.23 -2.81
C VAL A 14 16.29 8.98 -4.32
N LEU A 15 16.11 10.02 -5.14
CA LEU A 15 16.16 9.90 -6.60
C LEU A 15 17.54 9.50 -7.11
N LYS A 16 18.61 10.12 -6.58
CA LYS A 16 19.98 9.76 -6.95
C LYS A 16 20.34 8.34 -6.50
N ILE A 17 19.88 7.94 -5.31
CA ILE A 17 20.01 6.57 -4.80
C ILE A 17 19.36 5.59 -5.77
N LEU A 18 18.09 5.83 -6.15
CA LEU A 18 17.36 4.99 -7.10
C LEU A 18 18.06 4.89 -8.46
N GLN A 19 18.54 6.02 -9.00
CA GLN A 19 19.26 6.04 -10.28
C GLN A 19 20.57 5.23 -10.21
N ARG A 20 21.37 5.40 -9.15
CA ARG A 20 22.61 4.63 -8.95
C ARG A 20 22.32 3.15 -8.77
N TYR A 21 21.37 2.82 -7.90
CA TYR A 21 20.98 1.44 -7.64
C TYR A 21 20.48 0.75 -8.92
N HIS A 22 19.59 1.40 -9.67
CA HIS A 22 19.11 0.89 -10.95
C HIS A 22 20.24 0.63 -11.94
N ASN A 23 21.18 1.57 -12.10
CA ASN A 23 22.26 1.44 -13.07
C ASN A 23 23.20 0.27 -12.73
N ASP A 24 23.65 0.19 -11.48
CA ASP A 24 24.57 -0.85 -11.03
C ASP A 24 23.89 -2.23 -11.07
N LEU A 25 22.62 -2.32 -10.65
CA LEU A 25 21.81 -3.54 -10.74
C LEU A 25 21.62 -3.98 -12.20
N LYS A 26 21.36 -3.04 -13.11
CA LYS A 26 21.19 -3.32 -14.55
C LYS A 26 22.48 -3.84 -15.17
N GLU A 27 23.61 -3.25 -14.83
CA GLU A 27 24.91 -3.75 -15.28
C GLU A 27 25.20 -5.17 -14.77
N ASP A 28 24.95 -5.42 -13.47
CA ASP A 28 25.14 -6.75 -12.86
C ASP A 28 24.20 -7.78 -13.51
N ALA A 29 22.93 -7.44 -13.71
CA ALA A 29 21.93 -8.27 -14.36
C ALA A 29 22.31 -8.63 -15.81
N MET A 30 22.88 -7.69 -16.57
CA MET A 30 23.37 -7.96 -17.93
C MET A 30 24.60 -8.87 -17.94
N LYS A 31 25.54 -8.67 -17.01
CA LYS A 31 26.76 -9.50 -16.89
C LYS A 31 26.43 -10.94 -16.49
N THR A 32 25.51 -11.10 -15.54
CA THR A 32 25.09 -12.40 -14.96
C THR A 32 23.96 -13.06 -15.75
N LYS A 33 23.29 -12.32 -16.65
CA LYS A 33 22.03 -12.72 -17.32
C LYS A 33 20.90 -13.05 -16.33
N ASN A 34 20.88 -12.39 -15.19
CA ASN A 34 19.83 -12.54 -14.17
C ASN A 34 18.52 -11.87 -14.65
N GLY A 35 17.55 -12.70 -15.03
CA GLY A 35 16.26 -12.21 -15.54
C GLY A 35 15.36 -11.58 -14.47
N VAL A 36 15.53 -11.94 -13.20
CA VAL A 36 14.77 -11.36 -12.08
C VAL A 36 15.27 -9.95 -11.76
N ASP A 37 16.58 -9.74 -11.78
CA ASP A 37 17.15 -8.40 -11.61
C ASP A 37 16.79 -7.44 -12.76
N ILE A 38 16.56 -7.96 -13.98
CA ILE A 38 15.98 -7.14 -15.07
C ILE A 38 14.55 -6.69 -14.72
N ILE A 39 13.74 -7.55 -14.10
CA ILE A 39 12.38 -7.21 -13.64
C ILE A 39 12.48 -6.16 -12.52
N HIS A 40 13.43 -6.33 -11.61
CA HIS A 40 13.72 -5.40 -10.52
C HIS A 40 14.14 -4.03 -11.04
N CYS A 41 15.00 -3.97 -12.04
CA CYS A 41 15.38 -2.71 -12.70
C CYS A 41 14.15 -1.96 -13.24
N ASN A 42 13.21 -2.67 -13.87
CA ASN A 42 11.97 -2.05 -14.36
C ASN A 42 11.09 -1.54 -13.21
N PHE A 43 11.04 -2.26 -12.10
CA PHE A 43 10.34 -1.81 -10.89
C PHE A 43 10.96 -0.54 -10.30
N LEU A 44 12.29 -0.47 -10.18
CA LEU A 44 13.00 0.73 -9.71
C LEU A 44 12.77 1.93 -10.64
N LEU A 45 12.70 1.69 -11.95
CA LEU A 45 12.37 2.73 -12.92
C LEU A 45 10.96 3.27 -12.71
N GLN A 46 9.96 2.40 -12.55
CA GLN A 46 8.57 2.82 -12.24
C GLN A 46 8.48 3.62 -10.95
N LEU A 47 9.21 3.20 -9.91
CA LEU A 47 9.26 3.93 -8.64
C LEU A 47 9.93 5.31 -8.79
N THR A 48 10.97 5.41 -9.61
CA THR A 48 11.66 6.67 -9.91
C THR A 48 10.73 7.64 -10.62
N GLU A 49 10.07 7.19 -11.70
CA GLU A 49 9.11 7.98 -12.47
C GLU A 49 7.97 8.48 -11.57
N LEU A 50 7.44 7.62 -10.69
CA LEU A 50 6.41 7.97 -9.72
C LEU A 50 6.84 9.10 -8.78
N LEU A 51 8.11 9.10 -8.34
CA LEU A 51 8.63 10.09 -7.39
C LEU A 51 9.02 11.41 -8.07
N GLU A 52 9.45 11.37 -9.33
CA GLU A 52 9.83 12.56 -10.12
C GLU A 52 8.61 13.33 -10.67
N HIS A 53 7.56 12.63 -11.09
CA HIS A 53 6.42 13.25 -11.78
C HIS A 53 5.35 13.84 -10.83
N ASN A 54 5.63 15.03 -10.29
CA ASN A 54 4.70 15.76 -9.42
C ASN A 54 3.37 16.14 -10.10
N ASP A 55 3.36 16.41 -11.41
CA ASP A 55 2.14 16.84 -12.13
C ASP A 55 1.09 15.73 -12.18
N PHE A 56 1.54 14.49 -12.39
CA PHE A 56 0.66 13.31 -12.35
C PHE A 56 0.03 13.15 -10.97
N LEU A 57 0.85 13.13 -9.91
CA LEU A 57 0.35 12.98 -8.54
C LEU A 57 -0.63 14.09 -8.17
N THR A 58 -0.37 15.31 -8.66
CA THR A 58 -1.25 16.46 -8.48
C THR A 58 -2.59 16.25 -9.20
N SER A 59 -2.57 15.84 -10.48
CA SER A 59 -3.78 15.53 -11.25
C SER A 59 -4.62 14.41 -10.60
N GLN A 60 -3.97 13.32 -10.20
CA GLN A 60 -4.64 12.21 -9.53
C GLN A 60 -5.29 12.65 -8.21
N SER A 61 -4.56 13.42 -7.40
CA SER A 61 -5.05 13.97 -6.15
C SER A 61 -6.21 14.95 -6.35
N GLN A 62 -6.19 15.75 -7.42
CA GLN A 62 -7.28 16.66 -7.78
C GLN A 62 -8.53 15.90 -8.19
N ARG A 63 -8.41 14.82 -8.97
CA ARG A 63 -9.57 14.00 -9.35
C ARG A 63 -10.18 13.28 -8.15
N LEU A 64 -9.36 12.76 -7.23
CA LEU A 64 -9.85 12.20 -5.97
C LEU A 64 -10.47 13.25 -5.04
N ARG A 65 -10.01 14.50 -5.10
CA ARG A 65 -10.63 15.63 -4.39
C ARG A 65 -12.08 15.86 -4.84
N GLU A 66 -12.42 15.57 -6.09
CA GLU A 66 -13.82 15.71 -6.54
C GLU A 66 -14.73 14.73 -5.80
N PHE A 67 -14.25 13.52 -5.48
CA PHE A 67 -15.01 12.59 -4.65
C PHE A 67 -15.15 13.08 -3.21
N TYR A 68 -14.10 13.70 -2.65
CA TYR A 68 -14.18 14.38 -1.35
C TYR A 68 -15.25 15.49 -1.36
N LYS A 69 -15.30 16.32 -2.42
CA LYS A 69 -16.32 17.38 -2.55
C LYS A 69 -17.72 16.80 -2.64
N TYR A 70 -17.91 15.75 -3.45
CA TYR A 70 -19.16 15.01 -3.54
C TYR A 70 -19.61 14.52 -2.16
N MET A 71 -18.73 13.83 -1.42
CA MET A 71 -19.04 13.35 -0.07
C MET A 71 -19.38 14.48 0.90
N SER A 72 -18.72 15.63 0.79
CA SER A 72 -18.99 16.78 1.68
C SER A 72 -20.37 17.40 1.47
N ASN A 73 -20.93 17.25 0.26
CA ASN A 73 -22.27 17.71 -0.08
C ASN A 73 -23.34 16.66 0.23
N GLU A 74 -23.08 15.39 -0.07
CA GLU A 74 -24.02 14.27 0.12
C GLU A 74 -24.11 13.82 1.59
N TYR A 75 -23.01 13.92 2.34
CA TYR A 75 -22.89 13.47 3.73
C TYR A 75 -22.39 14.58 4.68
N PRO A 76 -23.04 15.76 4.74
CA PRO A 76 -22.55 16.90 5.52
C PRO A 76 -22.50 16.63 7.04
N PHE A 77 -23.24 15.62 7.51
CA PHE A 77 -23.29 15.18 8.90
C PHE A 77 -22.17 14.18 9.26
N LEU A 78 -21.48 13.55 8.29
CA LEU A 78 -20.34 12.68 8.59
C LEU A 78 -19.08 13.51 8.74
N ALA A 79 -18.26 13.19 9.74
CA ALA A 79 -16.87 13.63 9.75
C ALA A 79 -16.04 12.61 8.96
N PHE A 80 -15.16 13.07 8.08
CA PHE A 80 -14.31 12.16 7.32
C PHE A 80 -12.99 12.80 6.88
N ALA A 81 -12.00 11.95 6.64
CA ALA A 81 -10.68 12.35 6.19
C ALA A 81 -10.19 11.47 5.03
N PHE A 82 -9.54 12.10 4.06
CA PHE A 82 -8.84 11.45 2.95
C PHE A 82 -7.34 11.60 3.19
N LYS A 83 -6.62 10.48 3.20
CA LYS A 83 -5.16 10.44 3.38
C LYS A 83 -4.52 9.65 2.25
N GLY A 84 -3.74 10.31 1.40
CA GLY A 84 -3.00 9.68 0.31
C GLY A 84 -1.52 9.51 0.64
N ARG A 85 -0.93 8.35 0.36
CA ARG A 85 0.49 8.07 0.56
C ARG A 85 1.12 7.33 -0.62
N ILE A 86 2.39 7.62 -0.88
CA ILE A 86 3.28 6.76 -1.67
C ILE A 86 4.03 5.86 -0.69
N LYS A 87 4.12 4.57 -1.02
CA LYS A 87 4.92 3.60 -0.29
C LYS A 87 6.39 4.06 -0.23
N SER A 88 7.03 3.83 0.91
CA SER A 88 8.42 4.23 1.09
C SER A 88 9.37 3.38 0.26
N LEU A 89 10.56 3.91 -0.04
CA LEU A 89 11.58 3.18 -0.81
C LEU A 89 11.93 1.84 -0.14
N ILE A 90 12.19 1.85 1.18
CA ILE A 90 12.52 0.62 1.92
C ILE A 90 11.36 -0.39 1.83
N ARG A 91 10.12 0.02 2.09
CA ARG A 91 8.96 -0.90 2.04
C ARG A 91 8.64 -1.37 0.62
N ALA A 92 8.94 -0.56 -0.40
CA ALA A 92 8.76 -0.91 -1.80
C ALA A 92 9.76 -2.01 -2.21
N GLU A 93 11.03 -1.86 -1.81
CA GLU A 93 12.10 -2.83 -2.02
C GLU A 93 11.85 -4.15 -1.27
N GLU A 94 11.46 -4.09 0.01
CA GLU A 94 11.08 -5.27 0.79
C GLU A 94 9.88 -6.01 0.18
N LYS A 95 8.90 -5.28 -0.35
CA LYS A 95 7.74 -5.89 -0.98
C LYS A 95 8.10 -6.59 -2.28
N PHE A 96 8.94 -5.97 -3.11
CA PHE A 96 9.43 -6.58 -4.34
C PHE A 96 10.15 -7.91 -4.07
N ASN A 97 11.15 -7.88 -3.17
CA ASN A 97 11.92 -9.07 -2.82
C ASN A 97 11.07 -10.10 -2.05
N GLY A 98 10.20 -9.64 -1.16
CA GLY A 98 9.29 -10.49 -0.40
C GLY A 98 8.35 -11.31 -1.30
N ASN A 99 7.84 -10.72 -2.37
CA ASN A 99 7.01 -11.44 -3.35
C ASN A 99 7.81 -12.57 -4.04
N ILE A 100 9.10 -12.36 -4.33
CA ILE A 100 9.97 -13.41 -4.91
C ILE A 100 10.17 -14.53 -3.89
N VAL A 101 10.52 -14.18 -2.65
CA VAL A 101 10.74 -15.14 -1.56
C VAL A 101 9.48 -15.98 -1.35
N GLU A 102 8.32 -15.34 -1.15
CA GLU A 102 7.05 -16.02 -0.92
C GLU A 102 6.68 -16.96 -2.08
N HIS A 103 6.77 -16.46 -3.31
CA HIS A 103 6.39 -17.25 -4.48
C HIS A 103 7.31 -18.45 -4.70
N VAL A 104 8.63 -18.26 -4.68
CA VAL A 104 9.57 -19.37 -4.88
C VAL A 104 9.48 -20.37 -3.73
N TYR A 105 9.31 -19.91 -2.49
CA TYR A 105 9.14 -20.78 -1.33
C TYR A 105 7.91 -21.67 -1.49
N ASP A 106 6.76 -21.07 -1.81
CA ASP A 106 5.50 -21.81 -1.98
C ASP A 106 5.54 -22.75 -3.19
N TYR A 107 6.15 -22.32 -4.29
CA TYR A 107 6.32 -23.14 -5.49
C TYR A 107 7.21 -24.35 -5.20
N TYR A 108 8.35 -24.15 -4.53
CA TYR A 108 9.26 -25.23 -4.18
C TYR A 108 8.64 -26.19 -3.15
N GLY A 109 7.93 -25.67 -2.15
CA GLY A 109 7.23 -26.49 -1.16
C GLY A 109 6.15 -27.41 -1.77
N LYS A 110 5.55 -27.02 -2.90
CA LYS A 110 4.54 -27.81 -3.62
C LYS A 110 5.13 -28.73 -4.68
N ASN A 111 6.15 -28.27 -5.42
CA ASN A 111 6.62 -28.94 -6.63
C ASN A 111 8.02 -29.58 -6.47
N HIS A 112 8.75 -29.27 -5.39
CA HIS A 112 10.17 -29.63 -5.22
C HIS A 112 11.06 -29.24 -6.42
N ALA A 113 10.69 -28.15 -7.08
CA ALA A 113 11.37 -27.57 -8.23
C ALA A 113 11.31 -26.04 -8.15
N PHE A 114 12.08 -25.33 -8.95
CA PHE A 114 12.07 -23.86 -8.98
C PHE A 114 11.28 -23.33 -10.17
N PRO A 115 10.55 -22.21 -10.01
CA PRO A 115 9.85 -21.58 -11.12
C PRO A 115 10.84 -20.98 -12.12
N SER A 116 10.46 -20.97 -13.39
CA SER A 116 11.16 -20.22 -14.43
C SER A 116 11.03 -18.70 -14.23
N VAL A 117 11.92 -17.93 -14.84
CA VAL A 117 11.84 -16.45 -14.84
C VAL A 117 10.52 -15.95 -15.42
N THR A 118 9.96 -16.67 -16.41
CA THR A 118 8.69 -16.31 -17.03
C THR A 118 7.53 -16.51 -16.06
N GLU A 119 7.50 -17.62 -15.33
CA GLU A 119 6.49 -17.88 -14.29
C GLU A 119 6.58 -16.84 -13.18
N LEU A 120 7.80 -16.56 -12.68
CA LEU A 120 8.03 -15.50 -11.69
C LEU A 120 7.52 -14.14 -12.18
N LYS A 121 7.80 -13.77 -13.43
CA LYS A 121 7.34 -12.51 -14.00
C LYS A 121 5.81 -12.40 -14.06
N GLN A 122 5.12 -13.49 -14.39
CA GLN A 122 3.66 -13.51 -14.47
C GLN A 122 3.02 -13.39 -13.08
N GLU A 123 3.61 -14.03 -12.09
CA GLU A 123 3.09 -14.12 -10.73
C GLU A 123 3.39 -12.89 -9.89
N MET A 124 4.56 -12.27 -10.07
CA MET A 124 4.92 -11.05 -9.32
C MET A 124 3.96 -9.89 -9.59
N GLY A 125 3.39 -9.79 -10.80
CA GLY A 125 2.45 -8.75 -11.19
C GLY A 125 2.92 -7.31 -10.92
N PRO A 126 2.07 -6.30 -11.15
CA PRO A 126 2.34 -4.95 -10.69
C PRO A 126 2.06 -4.81 -9.18
N ILE A 127 2.88 -4.04 -8.47
CA ILE A 127 2.61 -3.65 -7.08
C ILE A 127 1.48 -2.61 -7.07
N ARG A 128 0.27 -3.05 -6.72
CA ARG A 128 -0.98 -2.27 -6.83
C ARG A 128 -1.17 -1.16 -5.78
N ASP A 129 -0.38 -1.19 -4.72
CA ASP A 129 -0.50 -0.31 -3.55
C ASP A 129 0.73 0.59 -3.36
N LEU A 130 1.51 0.85 -4.43
CA LEU A 130 2.56 1.88 -4.40
C LEU A 130 1.95 3.23 -4.05
N ILE A 131 0.78 3.54 -4.60
CA ILE A 131 -0.06 4.67 -4.20
C ILE A 131 -1.27 4.11 -3.46
N ALA A 132 -1.54 4.62 -2.26
CA ALA A 132 -2.72 4.23 -1.50
C ALA A 132 -3.42 5.46 -0.94
N TYR A 133 -4.75 5.48 -1.06
CA TYR A 133 -5.62 6.46 -0.42
C TYR A 133 -6.46 5.77 0.64
N ARG A 134 -6.66 6.46 1.75
CA ARG A 134 -7.52 6.02 2.85
C ARG A 134 -8.63 7.02 3.04
N ILE A 135 -9.87 6.53 3.05
CA ILE A 135 -11.07 7.27 3.42
C ILE A 135 -11.51 6.76 4.79
N VAL A 136 -11.39 7.63 5.79
CA VAL A 136 -11.82 7.33 7.17
C VAL A 136 -13.07 8.12 7.46
N ILE A 137 -14.16 7.44 7.84
CA ILE A 137 -15.43 8.07 8.20
C ILE A 137 -15.73 7.92 9.70
N SER A 138 -16.50 8.86 10.23
CA SER A 138 -16.91 8.91 11.63
C SER A 138 -18.28 9.58 11.70
N MET A 139 -19.24 8.95 12.38
CA MET A 139 -20.50 9.59 12.77
C MET A 139 -20.27 10.39 14.06
N PRO A 140 -20.37 11.73 14.03
CA PRO A 140 -20.29 12.54 15.24
C PRO A 140 -21.40 12.18 16.24
N ALA A 141 -21.08 12.18 17.53
CA ALA A 141 -22.03 11.79 18.57
C ALA A 141 -23.27 12.69 18.63
N CYS A 142 -23.15 13.98 18.28
CA CYS A 142 -24.26 14.93 18.23
C CYS A 142 -25.29 14.63 17.12
N HIS A 143 -24.97 13.74 16.18
CA HIS A 143 -25.88 13.30 15.13
C HIS A 143 -26.53 11.95 15.41
N LEU A 144 -26.21 11.32 16.55
CA LEU A 144 -26.83 10.08 17.00
C LEU A 144 -28.03 10.40 17.88
N LYS A 145 -29.14 9.70 17.64
CA LYS A 145 -30.31 9.72 18.53
C LYS A 145 -30.15 8.72 19.67
N ASP A 146 -30.91 8.93 20.74
CA ASP A 146 -30.93 8.00 21.87
C ASP A 146 -31.28 6.57 21.42
N GLY A 147 -30.41 5.62 21.77
CA GLY A 147 -30.55 4.21 21.41
C GLY A 147 -30.01 3.81 20.04
N GLU A 148 -29.49 4.75 19.24
CA GLU A 148 -28.84 4.42 17.97
C GLU A 148 -27.44 3.81 18.18
N ASN A 149 -27.17 2.71 17.47
CA ASN A 149 -25.85 2.11 17.45
C ASN A 149 -24.96 2.79 16.41
N ARG A 150 -23.96 3.52 16.88
CA ARG A 150 -22.98 4.23 16.05
C ARG A 150 -22.28 3.31 15.05
N ASP A 151 -21.86 2.12 15.48
CA ASP A 151 -21.06 1.21 14.64
C ASP A 151 -21.90 0.69 13.45
N GLU A 152 -23.18 0.39 13.69
CA GLU A 152 -24.12 -0.03 12.64
C GLU A 152 -24.38 1.09 11.63
N ILE A 153 -24.55 2.31 12.12
CA ILE A 153 -24.77 3.50 11.27
C ILE A 153 -23.52 3.78 10.42
N GLU A 154 -22.33 3.83 11.04
CA GLU A 154 -21.08 4.04 10.31
C GLU A 154 -20.86 2.95 9.27
N LEU A 155 -21.13 1.69 9.60
CA LEU A 155 -21.00 0.57 8.67
C LEU A 155 -21.96 0.69 7.48
N LYS A 156 -23.21 1.12 7.72
CA LYS A 156 -24.18 1.38 6.65
C LYS A 156 -23.68 2.46 5.69
N TYR A 157 -23.18 3.58 6.21
CA TYR A 157 -22.64 4.65 5.37
C TYR A 157 -21.35 4.25 4.66
N LEU A 158 -20.49 3.45 5.30
CA LEU A 158 -19.28 2.91 4.69
C LEU A 158 -19.61 2.13 3.42
N TYR A 159 -20.57 1.20 3.48
CA TYR A 159 -20.98 0.42 2.31
C TYR A 159 -21.75 1.27 1.28
N LYS A 160 -22.54 2.27 1.70
CA LYS A 160 -23.16 3.22 0.75
C LYS A 160 -22.09 3.96 -0.06
N ILE A 161 -21.07 4.52 0.61
CA ILE A 161 -19.94 5.19 -0.03
C ILE A 161 -19.19 4.24 -0.96
N ALA A 162 -18.99 2.99 -0.55
CA ALA A 162 -18.33 1.97 -1.36
C ALA A 162 -19.10 1.62 -2.65
N ASN A 163 -20.43 1.65 -2.63
CA ASN A 163 -21.21 1.39 -3.84
C ASN A 163 -21.14 2.56 -4.84
N GLU A 164 -21.00 3.81 -4.38
CA GLU A 164 -20.89 5.00 -5.24
C GLU A 164 -19.47 5.21 -5.80
N LEU A 165 -18.45 4.84 -5.02
CA LEU A 165 -17.04 5.15 -5.32
C LEU A 165 -16.58 4.67 -6.71
N PRO A 166 -16.85 3.42 -7.17
CA PRO A 166 -16.35 2.94 -8.46
C PRO A 166 -16.90 3.75 -9.64
N GLY A 167 -18.21 4.00 -9.66
CA GLY A 167 -18.85 4.76 -10.74
C GLY A 167 -18.36 6.21 -10.77
N PHE A 168 -18.24 6.85 -9.61
CA PHE A 168 -17.71 8.21 -9.54
C PHE A 168 -16.27 8.31 -10.06
N LEU A 169 -15.40 7.38 -9.66
CA LEU A 169 -14.01 7.39 -10.12
C LEU A 169 -13.88 6.96 -11.59
N GLU A 170 -14.80 6.15 -12.11
CA GLU A 170 -14.85 5.85 -13.53
C GLU A 170 -15.07 7.10 -14.39
N GLU A 171 -15.99 7.99 -13.99
CA GLU A 171 -16.19 9.29 -14.64
C GLU A 171 -14.95 10.20 -14.55
N MET A 172 -14.13 10.01 -13.52
CA MET A 172 -12.84 10.70 -13.36
C MET A 172 -11.68 9.99 -14.10
N GLY A 173 -11.95 8.96 -14.90
CA GLY A 173 -10.94 8.28 -15.72
C GLY A 173 -10.13 7.22 -14.98
N PHE A 174 -10.62 6.69 -13.86
CA PHE A 174 -10.10 5.48 -13.23
C PHE A 174 -10.87 4.25 -13.69
N SER A 175 -10.31 3.06 -13.55
CA SER A 175 -11.02 1.81 -13.82
C SER A 175 -10.83 0.87 -12.64
N ALA A 176 -11.93 0.34 -12.09
CA ALA A 176 -11.86 -0.60 -10.99
C ALA A 176 -11.29 -1.94 -11.49
N GLU A 177 -10.38 -2.52 -10.71
CA GLU A 177 -9.71 -3.78 -11.06
C GLU A 177 -10.34 -4.94 -10.28
N ILE A 178 -10.63 -6.05 -10.98
CA ILE A 178 -11.09 -7.28 -10.33
C ILE A 178 -9.94 -7.82 -9.47
N TYR A 179 -10.10 -7.72 -8.16
CA TYR A 179 -9.08 -8.13 -7.20
C TYR A 179 -9.69 -8.45 -5.82
N GLY A 180 -10.75 -9.25 -5.81
CA GLY A 180 -11.39 -9.75 -4.58
C GLY A 180 -10.56 -10.77 -3.81
N ILE A 181 -11.04 -11.17 -2.63
CA ILE A 181 -10.39 -12.20 -1.80
C ILE A 181 -10.73 -13.59 -2.39
N PRO A 182 -9.74 -14.42 -2.76
CA PRO A 182 -10.02 -15.75 -3.28
C PRO A 182 -10.88 -16.59 -2.32
N GLY A 183 -11.98 -17.13 -2.82
CA GLY A 183 -12.87 -18.02 -2.06
C GLY A 183 -13.67 -17.33 -0.93
N LYS A 184 -13.72 -15.99 -0.86
CA LYS A 184 -14.51 -15.27 0.13
C LYS A 184 -15.38 -14.19 -0.50
N ASP A 185 -16.68 -14.29 -0.25
CA ASP A 185 -17.63 -13.30 -0.75
C ASP A 185 -17.69 -12.05 0.13
N PRO A 186 -17.73 -10.84 -0.47
CA PRO A 186 -17.99 -9.60 0.25
C PRO A 186 -19.39 -9.55 0.89
N SER A 187 -19.64 -8.51 1.68
CA SER A 187 -20.95 -8.24 2.29
C SER A 187 -22.06 -8.10 1.26
N ASP A 188 -23.27 -8.52 1.63
CA ASP A 188 -24.45 -8.31 0.78
C ASP A 188 -24.87 -6.84 0.67
N MET A 189 -24.29 -5.97 1.50
CA MET A 189 -24.42 -4.52 1.41
C MET A 189 -23.65 -3.93 0.22
N ILE A 190 -22.75 -4.69 -0.40
CA ILE A 190 -22.10 -4.32 -1.67
C ILE A 190 -22.98 -4.81 -2.82
N THR A 191 -23.26 -3.90 -3.76
CA THR A 191 -23.98 -4.22 -5.00
C THR A 191 -23.35 -5.42 -5.69
N GLU A 192 -24.16 -6.40 -6.10
CA GLU A 192 -23.71 -7.70 -6.61
C GLU A 192 -22.63 -7.60 -7.70
N THR A 193 -22.82 -6.68 -8.65
CA THR A 193 -21.88 -6.43 -9.75
C THR A 193 -20.53 -5.85 -9.30
N LEU A 194 -20.47 -5.22 -8.13
CA LEU A 194 -19.26 -4.61 -7.58
C LEU A 194 -18.47 -5.55 -6.68
N ARG A 195 -19.06 -6.66 -6.21
CA ARG A 195 -18.41 -7.60 -5.29
C ARG A 195 -17.04 -8.11 -5.77
N PRO A 196 -16.83 -8.46 -7.06
CA PRO A 196 -15.52 -8.94 -7.52
C PRO A 196 -14.36 -7.93 -7.40
N TYR A 197 -14.67 -6.64 -7.25
CA TYR A 197 -13.68 -5.56 -7.18
C TYR A 197 -13.22 -5.25 -5.75
N TYR A 198 -13.93 -5.77 -4.75
CA TYR A 198 -13.70 -5.44 -3.34
C TYR A 198 -13.05 -6.59 -2.56
N ARG A 199 -12.02 -6.26 -1.77
CA ARG A 199 -11.55 -7.10 -0.65
C ARG A 199 -12.20 -6.61 0.64
N ASP A 200 -13.24 -7.30 1.06
CA ASP A 200 -14.01 -6.95 2.25
C ASP A 200 -13.45 -7.65 3.50
N TYR A 201 -12.48 -7.00 4.14
CA TYR A 201 -11.94 -7.44 5.44
C TYR A 201 -12.84 -7.05 6.61
N ILE A 202 -13.99 -6.39 6.38
CA ILE A 202 -14.96 -6.12 7.44
C ILE A 202 -15.79 -7.38 7.68
N LYS A 203 -16.33 -7.97 6.60
CA LYS A 203 -17.00 -9.29 6.65
C LYS A 203 -16.00 -10.42 6.87
N ASN A 204 -14.82 -10.33 6.26
CA ASN A 204 -13.80 -11.38 6.30
C ASN A 204 -12.53 -10.87 6.99
N PRO A 205 -12.55 -10.59 8.30
CA PRO A 205 -11.39 -10.03 9.00
C PRO A 205 -10.16 -10.91 8.88
N SER A 206 -8.99 -10.26 8.92
CA SER A 206 -7.72 -11.00 9.03
C SER A 206 -7.67 -11.82 10.33
N PRO A 207 -6.75 -12.80 10.44
CA PRO A 207 -6.54 -13.54 11.69
C PRO A 207 -6.29 -12.66 12.93
N TYR A 208 -5.84 -11.42 12.72
CA TYR A 208 -5.52 -10.45 13.77
C TYR A 208 -6.59 -9.38 13.96
N GLY A 209 -7.79 -9.58 13.42
CA GLY A 209 -8.91 -8.66 13.62
C GLY A 209 -8.86 -7.37 12.79
N TYR A 210 -7.89 -7.22 11.88
CA TYR A 210 -7.88 -6.11 10.92
C TYR A 210 -9.17 -6.08 10.09
N ARG A 211 -9.79 -4.90 10.01
CA ARG A 211 -11.03 -4.61 9.27
C ARG A 211 -10.85 -3.37 8.40
N SER A 212 -11.17 -3.49 7.11
CA SER A 212 -11.20 -2.40 6.13
C SER A 212 -11.81 -2.92 4.84
N LEU A 213 -12.38 -2.04 4.02
CA LEU A 213 -12.82 -2.39 2.68
C LEU A 213 -11.82 -1.85 1.66
N HIS A 214 -11.23 -2.72 0.83
CA HIS A 214 -10.23 -2.33 -0.17
C HIS A 214 -10.75 -2.50 -1.58
N ILE A 215 -10.41 -1.55 -2.44
CA ILE A 215 -10.62 -1.62 -3.89
C ILE A 215 -9.37 -1.11 -4.59
N THR A 216 -9.01 -1.74 -5.70
CA THR A 216 -7.91 -1.31 -6.54
C THR A 216 -8.45 -0.64 -7.79
N PHE A 217 -7.86 0.49 -8.16
CA PHE A 217 -8.13 1.17 -9.41
C PHE A 217 -6.87 1.23 -10.26
N TYR A 218 -7.05 1.20 -11.58
CA TYR A 218 -6.07 1.62 -12.56
C TYR A 218 -6.39 3.03 -13.03
N ASP A 219 -5.42 3.93 -12.98
CA ASP A 219 -5.58 5.29 -13.47
C ASP A 219 -5.20 5.37 -14.95
N ASN A 220 -6.18 5.57 -15.82
CA ASN A 220 -5.98 5.53 -17.27
C ASN A 220 -5.12 6.68 -17.79
N GLN A 221 -5.02 7.79 -17.05
CA GLN A 221 -4.22 8.94 -17.45
C GLN A 221 -2.74 8.71 -17.16
N SER A 222 -2.44 8.13 -16.00
CA SER A 222 -1.06 7.96 -15.53
C SER A 222 -0.48 6.59 -15.73
N ARG A 223 -1.33 5.62 -16.08
CA ARG A 223 -0.97 4.21 -16.25
C ARG A 223 -0.39 3.60 -14.98
N SER A 224 -0.94 4.00 -13.83
CA SER A 224 -0.52 3.51 -12.51
C SER A 224 -1.70 2.92 -11.75
N TYR A 225 -1.42 1.93 -10.90
CA TYR A 225 -2.39 1.43 -9.94
C TYR A 225 -2.44 2.30 -8.69
N LEU A 226 -3.63 2.39 -8.09
CA LEU A 226 -3.82 2.91 -6.75
C LEU A 226 -4.79 2.01 -5.97
N GLU A 227 -4.59 1.94 -4.66
CA GLU A 227 -5.52 1.27 -3.76
C GLU A 227 -6.31 2.31 -2.96
N VAL A 228 -7.64 2.14 -2.86
CA VAL A 228 -8.47 2.90 -1.93
C VAL A 228 -8.92 1.99 -0.80
N GLN A 229 -8.68 2.44 0.43
CA GLN A 229 -9.08 1.76 1.66
C GLN A 229 -10.15 2.59 2.36
N ILE A 230 -11.32 2.01 2.59
CA ILE A 230 -12.41 2.64 3.33
C ILE A 230 -12.48 2.02 4.73
N ARG A 231 -12.55 2.87 5.76
CA ARG A 231 -12.55 2.49 7.17
C ARG A 231 -13.49 3.39 7.97
N THR A 232 -14.05 2.86 9.06
CA THR A 232 -14.55 3.72 10.14
C THR A 232 -13.39 4.21 11.00
N LYS A 233 -13.63 5.24 11.83
CA LYS A 233 -12.63 5.73 12.79
C LYS A 233 -12.11 4.62 13.71
N GLN A 234 -13.00 3.79 14.24
CA GLN A 234 -12.62 2.68 15.12
C GLN A 234 -11.74 1.65 14.39
N MET A 235 -12.04 1.36 13.11
CA MET A 235 -11.21 0.49 12.29
C MET A 235 -9.84 1.09 12.01
N ASP A 236 -9.77 2.41 11.75
CA ASP A 236 -8.50 3.10 11.56
C ASP A 236 -7.67 3.12 12.83
N ASP A 237 -8.25 3.44 13.99
CA ASP A 237 -7.54 3.36 15.28
C ASP A 237 -6.99 1.95 15.53
N TYR A 238 -7.78 0.91 15.23
CA TYR A 238 -7.36 -0.47 15.42
C TYR A 238 -6.15 -0.85 14.54
N ALA A 239 -6.09 -0.32 13.32
CA ALA A 239 -5.03 -0.58 12.34
C ALA A 239 -3.80 0.33 12.51
N GLU A 240 -3.97 1.54 13.06
CA GLU A 240 -2.91 2.56 13.16
C GLU A 240 -2.34 2.73 14.56
N ILE A 241 -3.00 2.24 15.61
CA ILE A 241 -2.45 2.24 16.98
C ILE A 241 -2.89 1.03 17.82
N GLY A 242 -3.82 0.21 17.34
CA GLY A 242 -4.39 -0.91 18.09
C GLY A 242 -3.69 -2.26 17.92
N PRO A 243 -4.35 -3.37 18.29
CA PRO A 243 -3.77 -4.72 18.22
C PRO A 243 -3.35 -5.18 16.81
N ALA A 244 -4.00 -4.67 15.76
CA ALA A 244 -3.55 -4.89 14.38
C ALA A 244 -2.71 -3.72 13.85
N HIS A 245 -1.98 -3.04 14.73
CA HIS A 245 -1.15 -1.90 14.34
C HIS A 245 -0.20 -2.28 13.19
N HIS A 246 -0.03 -1.34 12.27
CA HIS A 246 0.88 -1.39 11.13
C HIS A 246 2.27 -1.97 11.49
N LEU A 247 2.87 -1.61 12.63
CA LEU A 247 4.16 -2.18 13.05
C LEU A 247 4.10 -3.71 13.27
N GLY A 248 3.01 -4.20 13.88
CA GLY A 248 2.79 -5.63 14.05
C GLY A 248 2.53 -6.35 12.72
N TYR A 249 1.87 -5.68 11.78
CA TYR A 249 1.71 -6.19 10.42
C TYR A 249 3.05 -6.29 9.68
N GLU A 250 3.87 -5.24 9.72
CA GLU A 250 5.20 -5.23 9.11
C GLU A 250 6.09 -6.33 9.69
N LYS A 251 6.13 -6.48 11.02
CA LYS A 251 6.92 -7.53 11.66
C LYS A 251 6.51 -8.94 11.22
N ARG A 252 5.22 -9.18 11.01
CA ARG A 252 4.73 -10.48 10.51
C ARG A 252 5.13 -10.72 9.07
N GLN A 253 5.06 -9.70 8.22
CA GLN A 253 5.60 -9.81 6.86
C GLN A 253 7.10 -10.08 6.90
N ASP A 254 7.82 -9.47 7.83
CA ASP A 254 9.25 -9.71 7.99
C ASP A 254 9.54 -11.15 8.40
N GLU A 255 8.76 -11.70 9.34
CA GLU A 255 8.83 -13.11 9.74
C GLU A 255 8.50 -14.06 8.57
N GLU A 256 7.43 -13.80 7.81
CA GLU A 256 7.07 -14.58 6.62
C GLU A 256 8.16 -14.53 5.53
N ARG A 257 8.77 -13.37 5.31
CA ARG A 257 9.86 -13.16 4.34
C ARG A 257 11.22 -13.65 4.84
N SER A 258 11.34 -13.99 6.12
CA SER A 258 12.55 -14.59 6.70
C SER A 258 12.60 -16.12 6.58
N ARG A 259 11.57 -16.74 6.00
CA ARG A 259 11.48 -18.20 5.81
C ARG A 259 12.48 -18.66 4.74
N ARG A 260 13.47 -19.45 5.19
CA ARG A 260 14.50 -20.08 4.34
C ARG A 260 14.65 -21.58 4.59
N ASP A 261 13.91 -22.10 5.57
CA ASP A 261 14.01 -23.49 6.05
C ASP A 261 13.71 -24.55 4.99
N THR A 262 12.85 -24.24 4.02
CA THR A 262 12.42 -25.18 2.98
C THR A 262 13.27 -25.12 1.71
N VAL A 263 13.85 -23.96 1.36
CA VAL A 263 14.61 -23.77 0.12
C VAL A 263 16.11 -23.86 0.42
N PRO A 264 16.84 -24.85 -0.12
CA PRO A 264 18.26 -24.99 0.15
C PRO A 264 19.10 -23.83 -0.39
N SER A 265 20.05 -23.36 0.41
CA SER A 265 20.93 -22.25 0.04
C SER A 265 21.81 -22.62 -1.16
N GLY A 266 21.87 -21.74 -2.16
CA GLY A 266 22.68 -21.93 -3.37
C GLY A 266 21.97 -22.68 -4.50
N GLU A 267 20.79 -23.25 -4.25
CA GLU A 267 20.03 -23.96 -5.29
C GLU A 267 19.17 -23.02 -6.17
N CYS A 268 18.78 -21.86 -5.65
CA CYS A 268 18.05 -20.85 -6.40
C CYS A 268 18.61 -19.45 -6.14
N THR A 269 19.43 -18.97 -7.07
CA THR A 269 20.08 -17.65 -6.97
C THR A 269 19.08 -16.52 -6.79
N TYR A 270 17.93 -16.54 -7.48
CA TYR A 270 16.93 -15.48 -7.37
C TYR A 270 16.29 -15.42 -5.98
N PHE A 271 16.05 -16.59 -5.38
CA PHE A 271 15.55 -16.68 -4.01
C PHE A 271 16.61 -16.22 -3.02
N ASP A 272 17.85 -16.66 -3.20
CA ASP A 272 18.96 -16.32 -2.33
C ASP A 272 19.23 -14.82 -2.30
N GLU A 273 19.26 -14.18 -3.46
CA GLU A 273 19.48 -12.74 -3.58
C GLU A 273 18.30 -11.92 -3.05
N ALA A 274 17.06 -12.31 -3.38
CA ALA A 274 15.87 -11.63 -2.86
C ALA A 274 15.75 -11.75 -1.33
N TYR A 275 16.03 -12.94 -0.79
CA TYR A 275 16.08 -13.19 0.64
C TYR A 275 17.13 -12.30 1.31
N GLU A 276 18.36 -12.28 0.80
CA GLU A 276 19.46 -11.50 1.38
C GLU A 276 19.16 -10.00 1.34
N ARG A 277 18.65 -9.47 0.22
CA ARG A 277 18.19 -8.07 0.12
C ARG A 277 17.14 -7.76 1.19
N GLY A 278 16.17 -8.64 1.40
CA GLY A 278 15.16 -8.49 2.46
C GLY A 278 15.75 -8.48 3.87
N MET A 279 16.64 -9.41 4.17
CA MET A 279 17.27 -9.52 5.51
C MET A 279 18.15 -8.31 5.82
N LEU A 280 18.90 -7.80 4.84
CA LEU A 280 19.71 -6.60 4.98
C LEU A 280 18.87 -5.36 5.28
N LEU A 281 17.65 -5.25 4.75
CA LEU A 281 16.73 -4.16 5.03
C LEU A 281 16.12 -4.27 6.44
N GLN A 282 15.73 -5.48 6.85
CA GLN A 282 15.22 -5.72 8.21
C GLN A 282 16.26 -5.41 9.30
N GLY A 283 17.53 -5.65 8.99
CA GLY A 283 18.68 -5.36 9.86
C GLY A 283 19.15 -3.91 9.84
N LEU A 284 18.48 -2.99 9.12
CA LEU A 284 18.91 -1.60 9.02
C LEU A 284 18.86 -0.87 10.36
N ASP A 285 19.98 -0.26 10.72
CA ASP A 285 20.03 0.74 11.78
C ASP A 285 19.69 2.12 11.20
N LEU A 286 18.42 2.51 11.30
CA LEU A 286 17.93 3.78 10.76
C LEU A 286 18.69 5.00 11.30
N SER A 287 19.25 4.90 12.51
CA SER A 287 20.00 6.01 13.12
C SER A 287 21.35 6.29 12.46
N LYS A 288 21.85 5.35 11.66
CA LYS A 288 23.13 5.45 10.94
C LYS A 288 22.98 5.83 9.48
N LEU A 289 21.75 5.91 8.96
CA LEU A 289 21.53 6.25 7.56
C LEU A 289 21.90 7.70 7.29
N ASP A 290 22.60 7.92 6.17
CA ASP A 290 22.92 9.25 5.66
C ASP A 290 22.26 9.39 4.28
N VAL A 291 21.01 9.88 4.29
CA VAL A 291 20.17 10.14 3.12
C VAL A 291 19.59 11.54 3.26
N ASN A 292 19.64 12.33 2.19
CA ASN A 292 19.14 13.70 2.22
C ASN A 292 17.66 13.76 2.65
N MET A 293 17.32 14.71 3.53
CA MET A 293 15.98 14.90 4.11
C MET A 293 15.47 13.71 4.96
N PHE A 294 16.36 12.82 5.40
CA PHE A 294 16.05 11.75 6.34
C PHE A 294 16.86 11.91 7.63
N GLY A 295 16.24 11.61 8.76
CA GLY A 295 16.94 11.46 10.04
C GLY A 295 16.13 10.61 11.01
N ALA A 296 16.81 9.75 11.77
CA ALA A 296 16.16 8.91 12.78
C ALA A 296 17.02 8.79 14.04
N VAL A 297 16.35 8.71 15.19
CA VAL A 297 16.98 8.28 16.45
C VAL A 297 16.81 6.78 16.64
N ASN A 298 15.67 6.25 16.23
CA ASN A 298 15.32 4.83 16.20
C ASN A 298 14.10 4.62 15.28
N ASN A 299 13.58 3.39 15.21
CA ASN A 299 12.47 3.02 14.31
C ASN A 299 11.12 3.71 14.64
N GLN A 300 10.97 4.30 15.81
CA GLN A 300 9.78 5.04 16.22
C GLN A 300 9.93 6.55 16.02
N LEU A 301 11.14 7.08 16.22
CA LEU A 301 11.48 8.49 16.15
C LEU A 301 12.22 8.78 14.84
N VAL A 302 11.43 8.95 13.78
CA VAL A 302 11.91 9.18 12.42
C VAL A 302 11.34 10.50 11.88
N ASN A 303 12.23 11.33 11.35
CA ASN A 303 11.92 12.49 10.52
C ASN A 303 12.22 12.13 9.05
N ASP A 304 11.17 11.78 8.31
CA ASP A 304 11.28 11.31 6.93
C ASP A 304 10.62 12.32 5.99
N GLY A 305 11.42 13.24 5.46
CA GLY A 305 10.98 14.24 4.49
C GLY A 305 11.09 13.80 3.03
N CYS A 306 11.81 12.70 2.76
CA CYS A 306 12.06 12.20 1.40
C CYS A 306 11.27 10.92 1.05
N GLY A 307 10.55 10.33 2.02
CA GLY A 307 9.77 9.11 1.83
C GLY A 307 10.62 7.83 1.84
N LEU A 308 11.77 7.85 2.51
CA LEU A 308 12.66 6.68 2.58
C LEU A 308 12.05 5.53 3.40
N TYR A 309 11.36 5.84 4.51
CA TYR A 309 10.91 4.86 5.50
C TYR A 309 9.39 4.90 5.78
N ARG A 310 8.83 6.07 6.11
CA ARG A 310 7.39 6.27 6.38
C ARG A 310 6.56 6.44 5.12
N GLY A 311 7.21 6.81 4.01
CA GLY A 311 6.57 7.08 2.74
C GLY A 311 6.15 8.53 2.60
N ARG A 312 5.79 8.93 1.39
CA ARG A 312 5.48 10.33 1.05
C ARG A 312 3.99 10.59 1.14
N LEU A 313 3.57 11.57 1.95
CA LEU A 313 2.18 12.03 1.98
C LEU A 313 1.88 12.82 0.69
N ILE A 314 0.77 12.51 0.03
CA ILE A 314 0.34 13.15 -1.23
C ILE A 314 -0.87 14.06 -0.99
N LEU A 315 -1.75 13.67 -0.08
CA LEU A 315 -3.04 14.30 0.12
C LEU A 315 -3.45 14.20 1.59
N PRO A 316 -3.74 15.33 2.24
CA PRO A 316 -4.73 15.37 3.30
C PRO A 316 -5.91 16.29 2.90
N TYR A 317 -7.14 15.75 2.93
CA TYR A 317 -8.36 16.55 2.98
C TYR A 317 -9.18 16.11 4.19
N GLU A 318 -9.69 17.06 4.95
CA GLU A 318 -10.47 16.81 6.15
C GLU A 318 -11.79 17.57 6.07
N HIS A 319 -12.88 16.84 6.26
CA HIS A 319 -14.20 17.41 6.43
C HIS A 319 -14.60 17.26 7.90
N LEU A 320 -14.60 18.38 8.60
CA LEU A 320 -15.25 18.49 9.90
C LEU A 320 -16.75 18.64 9.61
N SER A 321 -17.55 17.68 10.09
CA SER A 321 -19.01 17.64 9.87
C SER A 321 -19.63 19.01 10.09
N ARG A 322 -20.37 19.51 9.09
CA ARG A 322 -20.91 20.87 9.10
C ARG A 322 -22.22 20.93 9.86
N PHE A 323 -22.21 20.76 11.18
CA PHE A 323 -23.29 21.17 12.09
C PHE A 323 -22.75 21.18 13.52
N GLN A 324 -22.62 22.38 14.12
CA GLN A 324 -22.23 22.58 15.52
C GLN A 324 -23.23 23.43 16.30
N ASN A 325 -24.46 23.61 15.79
CA ASN A 325 -25.46 24.40 16.50
C ASN A 325 -26.54 23.47 17.03
N ASP A 326 -26.66 23.41 18.35
CA ASP A 326 -27.82 22.87 19.10
C ASP A 326 -29.12 23.67 18.85
N ILE A 327 -29.19 24.43 17.76
CA ILE A 327 -30.33 25.28 17.39
C ILE A 327 -30.71 24.92 15.97
N ILE A 328 -31.82 24.18 15.90
CA ILE A 328 -32.61 23.97 14.69
C ILE A 328 -33.29 25.33 14.42
N ASP A 329 -32.97 25.96 13.28
CA ASP A 329 -33.85 26.96 12.67
C ASP A 329 -34.65 26.30 11.54
#